data_AF-A0A2M7QVA3-F1
#
_entry.id   AF-A0A2M7QVA3-F1
#
_cell.length_a   1.000
_cell.length_b   1.000
_cell.length_c   1.000
_cell.angle_alpha   90.00
_cell.angle_beta   90.00
_cell.angle_gamma   90.00
#
_symmetry.space_group_name_H-M   'P 1'
#
loop_
_entity.id
_entity.type
_entity.pdbx_description
1 polymer ?
#
loop_
_entity_poly.entity_id
_entity_poly.type
_entity_poly.pdbx_seq_one_letter_code
_entity_poly.pdbx_strand_id
1 'polypeptide(L)'
;MNRDSVVQYLTSAKMLSYIALGRAIFKDLPHIPQNVKESLMKIIPWLTIIGAVLMAVAGIEHLMFAMGVRAIRILFGSSTYWVLTGVLELVAAYLAFLAFPLLKEKKYNGWVLLFWNCVLGLVMSVVTLAFVLGNLVGAVLAAAISFYLVYEFEPLYKSSMKSVMVSTDTKPKTNKK
;
A
#
# COMPACT_ATOMS: atom_id res chain seq x y z
N MET A 1 -1.46 9.02 17.56
CA MET A 1 -0.20 8.38 17.12
C MET A 1 0.47 9.32 16.11
N ASN A 2 1.76 9.64 16.25
CA ASN A 2 2.45 10.55 15.31
C ASN A 2 2.85 9.78 14.03
N ARG A 3 2.92 10.45 12.87
CA ARG A 3 3.32 9.89 11.58
C ARG A 3 4.53 8.97 11.69
N ASP A 4 5.60 9.45 12.33
CA ASP A 4 6.87 8.73 12.36
C ASP A 4 6.76 7.42 13.15
N SER A 5 5.96 7.40 14.22
CA SER A 5 5.72 6.20 15.01
C SER A 5 4.97 5.12 14.22
N VAL A 6 4.01 5.50 13.36
CA VAL A 6 3.28 4.58 12.48
C VAL A 6 4.24 3.94 11.49
N VAL A 7 5.04 4.77 10.81
CA VAL A 7 6.00 4.31 9.81
C VAL A 7 7.01 3.38 10.45
N GLN A 8 7.63 3.79 11.57
CA GLN A 8 8.63 3.00 12.28
C GLN A 8 8.11 1.63 12.72
N TYR A 9 6.86 1.56 13.22
CA TYR A 9 6.25 0.30 13.62
C TYR A 9 6.06 -0.64 12.43
N LEU A 10 5.48 -0.13 11.33
CA LEU A 10 5.20 -0.92 10.13
C LEU A 10 6.46 -1.31 9.34
N THR A 11 7.58 -0.60 9.53
CA THR A 11 8.89 -0.93 8.98
C THR A 11 9.79 -1.68 9.96
N SER A 12 9.27 -2.11 11.11
CA SER A 12 10.06 -2.86 12.10
C SER A 12 10.49 -4.23 11.58
N ALA A 13 11.58 -4.79 12.10
CA ALA A 13 12.12 -6.08 11.68
C ALA A 13 11.07 -7.21 11.72
N LYS A 14 10.23 -7.22 12.76
CA LYS A 14 9.12 -8.17 12.88
C LYS A 14 8.14 -8.03 11.70
N MET A 15 7.73 -6.81 11.37
CA MET A 15 6.81 -6.55 10.26
C MET A 15 7.41 -6.92 8.90
N LEU A 16 8.70 -6.62 8.68
CA LEU A 16 9.41 -7.00 7.47
C LEU A 16 9.52 -8.53 7.29
N SER A 17 9.54 -9.30 8.38
CA SER A 17 9.56 -10.76 8.31
C SER A 17 8.29 -11.33 7.67
N TYR A 18 7.12 -10.72 7.90
CA TYR A 18 5.87 -11.12 7.25
C TYR A 18 5.88 -10.83 5.75
N ILE A 19 6.49 -9.72 5.34
CA ILE A 19 6.68 -9.38 3.92
C ILE A 19 7.59 -10.41 3.24
N ALA A 20 8.61 -10.90 3.94
CA ALA A 20 9.53 -11.89 3.39
C ALA A 20 8.83 -13.22 3.03
N LEU A 21 7.77 -13.60 3.76
CA LEU A 21 7.02 -14.83 3.49
C LEU A 21 6.39 -14.84 2.10
N GLY A 22 5.88 -13.69 1.62
CA GLY A 22 5.23 -13.62 0.32
C GLY A 22 6.20 -13.63 -0.87
N ARG A 23 7.48 -13.31 -0.67
CA ARG A 23 8.46 -13.26 -1.78
C ARG A 23 8.60 -14.59 -2.51
N ALA A 24 8.52 -15.71 -1.79
CA ALA A 24 8.64 -17.04 -2.38
C ALA A 24 7.52 -17.34 -3.39
N ILE A 25 6.34 -16.77 -3.19
CA ILE A 25 5.15 -17.02 -4.02
C ILE A 25 5.27 -16.33 -5.39
N PHE A 26 5.88 -15.14 -5.44
CA PHE A 26 5.92 -14.31 -6.64
C PHE A 26 7.27 -14.34 -7.38
N LYS A 27 8.26 -15.10 -6.88
CA LYS A 27 9.63 -15.10 -7.41
C LYS A 27 9.72 -15.58 -8.87
N ASP A 28 8.94 -16.59 -9.23
CA ASP A 28 9.05 -17.26 -10.54
C ASP A 28 8.07 -16.70 -11.58
N LEU A 29 7.39 -15.60 -11.25
CA LEU A 29 6.46 -14.93 -12.17
C LEU A 29 7.22 -14.11 -13.22
N PRO A 30 6.61 -13.87 -14.41
CA PRO A 30 7.25 -13.09 -15.47
C PRO A 30 7.73 -11.74 -14.95
N HIS A 31 8.96 -11.34 -15.24
CA HIS A 31 9.49 -10.05 -14.80
C HIS A 31 9.15 -8.94 -15.80
N ILE A 32 8.80 -7.77 -15.27
CA ILE A 32 8.52 -6.58 -16.07
C ILE A 32 9.86 -6.01 -16.58
N PRO A 33 9.97 -5.64 -17.87
CA PRO A 33 11.20 -5.09 -18.41
C PRO A 33 11.55 -3.74 -17.76
N GLN A 34 12.84 -3.45 -17.68
CA GLN A 34 13.40 -2.36 -16.86
C GLN A 34 12.88 -0.96 -17.26
N ASN A 35 12.68 -0.71 -18.54
CA ASN A 35 12.12 0.54 -19.06
C ASN A 35 10.70 0.81 -18.55
N VAL A 36 9.88 -0.23 -18.42
CA VAL A 36 8.51 -0.12 -17.89
C VAL A 36 8.55 0.13 -16.38
N LYS A 37 9.44 -0.56 -15.66
CA LYS A 37 9.68 -0.33 -14.21
C LYS A 37 10.03 1.12 -13.90
N GLU A 38 10.94 1.71 -14.66
CA GLU A 38 11.36 3.11 -14.48
C GLU A 38 10.25 4.11 -14.79
N SER A 39 9.42 3.82 -15.80
CA SER A 39 8.26 4.64 -16.14
C SER A 39 7.21 4.57 -15.03
N LEU A 40 6.92 3.37 -14.53
CA LEU A 40 5.98 3.17 -13.43
C LEU A 40 6.47 3.82 -12.13
N MET A 41 7.76 3.79 -11.83
CA MET A 41 8.29 4.50 -10.65
C MET A 41 7.96 6.00 -10.63
N LYS A 42 7.84 6.64 -11.79
CA LYS A 42 7.45 8.06 -11.88
C LYS A 42 5.95 8.24 -11.66
N ILE A 43 5.14 7.23 -11.95
CA ILE A 43 3.67 7.24 -11.91
C ILE A 43 3.13 6.75 -10.56
N ILE A 44 3.77 5.77 -9.93
CA ILE A 44 3.34 5.12 -8.68
C ILE A 44 3.00 6.14 -7.57
N PRO A 45 3.82 7.16 -7.28
CA PRO A 45 3.46 8.15 -6.26
C PRO A 45 2.13 8.84 -6.59
N TRP A 46 1.91 9.23 -7.85
CA TRP A 46 0.68 9.90 -8.27
C TRP A 46 -0.54 8.97 -8.20
N LEU A 47 -0.39 7.71 -8.61
CA LEU A 47 -1.45 6.71 -8.42
C LEU A 47 -1.78 6.49 -6.93
N THR A 48 -0.76 6.53 -6.08
CA THR A 48 -0.94 6.34 -4.63
C THR A 48 -1.75 7.48 -4.01
N ILE A 49 -1.46 8.74 -4.37
CA ILE A 49 -2.23 9.87 -3.82
C ILE A 49 -3.65 9.94 -4.38
N ILE A 50 -3.84 9.63 -5.67
CA ILE A 50 -5.18 9.52 -6.26
C ILE A 50 -5.96 8.42 -5.53
N GLY A 51 -5.36 7.25 -5.34
CA GLY A 51 -5.94 6.15 -4.56
C GLY A 51 -6.29 6.58 -3.14
N ALA A 52 -5.40 7.30 -2.45
CA ALA A 52 -5.67 7.80 -1.11
C ALA A 52 -6.92 8.69 -1.04
N VAL A 53 -7.08 9.61 -2.00
CA VAL A 53 -8.26 10.50 -2.06
C VAL A 53 -9.52 9.70 -2.35
N LEU A 54 -9.49 8.78 -3.32
CA LEU A 54 -10.65 7.95 -3.65
C LEU A 54 -11.08 7.08 -2.47
N MET A 55 -10.13 6.47 -1.77
CA MET A 55 -10.41 5.67 -0.58
C MET A 55 -10.94 6.53 0.57
N ALA A 56 -10.45 7.76 0.73
CA ALA A 56 -10.98 8.67 1.75
C ALA A 56 -12.44 9.03 1.47
N VAL A 57 -12.78 9.35 0.22
CA VAL A 57 -14.16 9.66 -0.20
C VAL A 57 -15.06 8.45 -0.01
N ALA A 58 -14.65 7.27 -0.49
CA ALA A 58 -15.39 6.02 -0.31
C ALA A 58 -15.61 5.69 1.18
N GLY A 59 -14.57 5.87 2.01
CA GLY A 59 -14.65 5.62 3.44
C GLY A 59 -15.67 6.51 4.13
N ILE A 60 -15.71 7.81 3.78
CA ILE A 60 -16.71 8.75 4.30
C ILE A 60 -18.11 8.34 3.83
N GLU A 61 -18.28 8.00 2.55
CA GLU A 61 -19.57 7.56 2.00
C GLU A 61 -20.10 6.32 2.74
N HIS A 62 -19.25 5.32 2.98
CA HIS A 62 -19.62 4.12 3.73
C HIS A 62 -20.03 4.44 5.17
N LEU A 63 -19.34 5.34 5.86
CA LEU A 63 -19.76 5.80 7.18
C LEU A 63 -21.11 6.53 7.16
N MET A 64 -21.38 7.34 6.13
CA MET A 64 -22.68 7.99 5.95
C MET A 64 -23.80 6.97 5.71
N PHE A 65 -23.54 5.89 4.99
CA PHE A 65 -24.50 4.79 4.83
C PHE A 65 -24.78 4.05 6.14
N ALA A 66 -23.76 3.86 6.99
CA ALA A 66 -23.93 3.28 8.31
C ALA A 66 -24.89 4.11 9.19
N MET A 67 -24.85 5.45 9.07
CA MET A 67 -25.68 6.38 9.84
C MET A 67 -27.14 6.48 9.35
N GLY A 68 -27.52 5.74 8.30
CA GLY A 68 -28.92 5.68 7.85
C GLY A 68 -29.34 6.84 6.94
N VAL A 69 -28.38 7.57 6.36
CA VAL A 69 -28.67 8.73 5.50
C VAL A 69 -29.24 8.31 4.11
N ARG A 70 -29.46 7.01 3.83
CA ARG A 70 -30.05 6.52 2.56
C ARG A 70 -30.94 5.26 2.70
N ALA A 71 -31.97 5.20 1.85
CA ALA A 71 -32.84 4.02 1.63
C ALA A 71 -32.09 2.78 1.09
N ILE A 72 -30.89 2.95 0.55
CA ILE A 72 -30.01 1.91 -0.04
C ILE A 72 -29.49 0.91 1.00
N ARG A 73 -29.51 1.27 2.30
CA ARG A 73 -28.98 0.45 3.41
C ARG A 73 -29.59 -0.96 3.48
N ILE A 74 -30.84 -1.13 3.03
CA ILE A 74 -31.55 -2.42 3.04
C ILE A 74 -31.08 -3.35 1.92
N LEU A 75 -30.52 -2.81 0.83
CA LEU A 75 -30.20 -3.58 -0.37
C LEU A 75 -28.75 -4.08 -0.43
N PHE A 76 -27.82 -3.49 0.34
CA PHE A 76 -26.37 -3.68 0.09
C PHE A 76 -25.50 -3.99 1.31
N GLY A 77 -26.08 -4.27 2.50
CA GLY A 77 -25.32 -4.81 3.64
C GLY A 77 -25.71 -4.23 5.00
N SER A 78 -25.26 -4.92 6.07
CA SER A 78 -25.55 -4.52 7.45
C SER A 78 -24.86 -3.21 7.87
N SER A 79 -25.37 -2.54 8.90
CA SER A 79 -24.68 -1.36 9.45
C SER A 79 -23.23 -1.65 9.85
N THR A 80 -22.98 -2.84 10.37
CA THR A 80 -21.65 -3.28 10.80
C THR A 80 -20.70 -3.36 9.62
N TYR A 81 -21.16 -3.86 8.47
CA TYR A 81 -20.37 -3.91 7.25
C TYR A 81 -19.89 -2.50 6.84
N TRP A 82 -20.82 -1.55 6.73
CA TRP A 82 -20.51 -0.18 6.31
C TRP A 82 -19.57 0.57 7.25
N VAL A 83 -19.72 0.38 8.56
CA VAL A 83 -18.79 0.97 9.53
C VAL A 83 -17.40 0.35 9.36
N LEU A 84 -17.32 -0.97 9.26
CA LEU A 84 -16.05 -1.69 9.19
C LEU A 84 -15.29 -1.34 7.90
N THR A 85 -15.95 -1.38 6.74
CA THR A 85 -15.32 -1.02 5.46
C THR A 85 -14.93 0.46 5.43
N GLY A 86 -15.80 1.35 5.91
CA GLY A 86 -15.50 2.78 5.96
C GLY A 86 -14.27 3.10 6.81
N VAL A 87 -14.15 2.50 7.99
CA VAL A 87 -12.96 2.66 8.84
C VAL A 87 -11.71 2.10 8.17
N LEU A 88 -11.78 0.90 7.57
CA LEU A 88 -10.64 0.30 6.89
C LEU A 88 -10.15 1.13 5.70
N GLU A 89 -11.08 1.69 4.91
CA GLU A 89 -10.75 2.57 3.78
C GLU A 89 -10.11 3.87 4.23
N LEU A 90 -10.56 4.46 5.34
CA LEU A 90 -9.93 5.66 5.91
C LEU A 90 -8.51 5.36 6.42
N VAL A 91 -8.30 4.19 7.04
CA VAL A 91 -6.96 3.76 7.48
C VAL A 91 -6.04 3.53 6.28
N ALA A 92 -6.55 2.90 5.22
CA ALA A 92 -5.83 2.67 3.98
C ALA A 92 -5.50 3.99 3.26
N ALA A 93 -6.46 4.92 3.18
CA ALA A 93 -6.25 6.27 2.67
C ALA A 93 -5.15 7.01 3.44
N TYR A 94 -5.16 6.93 4.77
CA TYR A 94 -4.14 7.52 5.62
C TYR A 94 -2.74 6.92 5.34
N LEU A 95 -2.65 5.58 5.23
CA LEU A 95 -1.39 4.90 4.88
C LEU A 95 -0.87 5.30 3.50
N ALA A 96 -1.74 5.36 2.50
CA ALA A 96 -1.39 5.78 1.15
C ALA A 96 -0.93 7.25 1.13
N PHE A 97 -1.56 8.12 1.93
CA PHE A 97 -1.13 9.51 2.09
C PHE A 97 0.27 9.62 2.72
N LEU A 98 0.57 8.78 3.73
CA LEU A 98 1.92 8.70 4.32
C LEU A 98 2.96 8.13 3.35
N ALA A 99 2.56 7.20 2.49
CA ALA A 99 3.41 6.57 1.50
C ALA A 99 3.83 7.55 0.40
N PHE A 100 2.92 8.45 -0.03
CA PHE A 100 3.17 9.39 -1.14
C PHE A 100 4.52 10.13 -1.10
N PRO A 101 4.85 10.91 -0.05
CA PRO A 101 6.13 11.64 -0.01
C PRO A 101 7.33 10.68 0.01
N LEU A 102 7.21 9.53 0.70
CA LEU A 102 8.27 8.53 0.77
C LEU A 102 8.51 7.85 -0.58
N LEU A 103 7.46 7.57 -1.35
CA LEU A 103 7.53 7.00 -2.69
C LEU A 103 8.12 7.99 -3.70
N LYS A 104 7.76 9.28 -3.59
CA LYS A 104 8.33 10.35 -4.42
C LYS A 104 9.85 10.48 -4.19
N GLU A 105 10.28 10.30 -2.95
CA GLU A 105 11.70 10.23 -2.56
C GLU A 105 12.35 8.87 -2.82
N LYS A 106 11.61 7.93 -3.42
CA LYS A 106 12.06 6.56 -3.71
C LYS A 106 12.56 5.80 -2.47
N LYS A 107 12.02 6.09 -1.29
CA LYS A 107 12.40 5.44 -0.03
C LYS A 107 11.73 4.07 0.11
N TYR A 108 12.50 3.09 0.61
CA TYR A 108 11.99 1.75 0.92
C TYR A 108 10.79 1.77 1.87
N ASN A 109 10.76 2.68 2.84
CA ASN A 109 9.63 2.83 3.76
C ASN A 109 8.32 3.14 3.03
N GLY A 110 8.36 3.90 1.92
CA GLY A 110 7.16 4.17 1.12
C GLY A 110 6.61 2.90 0.46
N TRP A 111 7.51 2.04 -0.02
CA TRP A 111 7.14 0.74 -0.58
C TRP A 111 6.54 -0.20 0.48
N VAL A 112 7.10 -0.22 1.69
CA VAL A 112 6.54 -1.01 2.82
C VAL A 112 5.12 -0.55 3.14
N LEU A 113 4.84 0.76 3.12
CA LEU A 113 3.49 1.27 3.34
C LEU A 113 2.52 0.85 2.22
N LEU A 114 2.97 0.82 0.95
CA LEU A 114 2.15 0.27 -0.15
C LEU A 114 1.83 -1.20 0.06
N PHE A 115 2.79 -2.00 0.53
CA PHE A 115 2.54 -3.40 0.87
C PHE A 115 1.43 -3.53 1.92
N TRP A 116 1.49 -2.76 3.00
CA TRP A 116 0.44 -2.77 4.02
C TRP A 116 -0.91 -2.27 3.49
N ASN A 117 -0.90 -1.35 2.53
CA ASN A 117 -2.12 -0.92 1.84
C ASN A 117 -2.74 -2.06 1.02
N CYS A 118 -1.92 -2.89 0.35
CA CYS A 118 -2.40 -4.10 -0.33
C CYS A 118 -2.96 -5.14 0.64
N VAL A 119 -2.34 -5.30 1.82
CA VAL A 119 -2.87 -6.16 2.89
C VAL A 119 -4.24 -5.67 3.36
N LEU A 120 -4.42 -4.36 3.54
CA LEU A 120 -5.74 -3.80 3.87
C LEU A 120 -6.75 -4.04 2.76
N GLY A 121 -6.35 -3.92 1.49
CA GLY A 121 -7.18 -4.29 0.33
C GLY A 121 -7.68 -5.73 0.39
N LEU A 122 -6.80 -6.66 0.76
CA LEU A 122 -7.15 -8.06 0.95
C LEU A 122 -8.12 -8.24 2.13
N VAL A 123 -7.87 -7.59 3.28
CA VAL A 123 -8.76 -7.64 4.44
C VAL A 123 -10.15 -7.11 4.09
N MET A 124 -10.24 -5.99 3.37
CA MET A 124 -11.51 -5.44 2.91
C MET A 124 -12.24 -6.41 1.97
N SER A 125 -11.51 -7.07 1.07
CA SER A 125 -12.10 -8.09 0.18
C SER A 125 -12.71 -9.26 0.97
N VAL A 126 -12.04 -9.71 2.04
CA VAL A 126 -12.57 -10.74 2.95
C VAL A 126 -13.81 -10.25 3.68
N VAL A 127 -13.82 -9.00 4.16
CA VAL A 127 -15.00 -8.38 4.79
C VAL A 127 -16.17 -8.33 3.80
N THR A 128 -15.96 -7.86 2.57
CA THR A 128 -17.01 -7.83 1.55
C THR A 128 -17.56 -9.21 1.23
N LEU A 129 -16.69 -10.23 1.12
CA LEU A 129 -17.12 -11.60 0.89
C LEU A 129 -18.01 -12.12 2.03
N ALA A 130 -17.62 -11.84 3.28
CA ALA A 130 -18.33 -12.31 4.47
C ALA A 130 -19.72 -11.66 4.65
N PHE A 131 -19.89 -10.40 4.23
CA PHE A 131 -21.11 -9.64 4.52
C PHE A 131 -22.06 -9.45 3.32
N VAL A 132 -21.55 -9.43 2.09
CA VAL A 132 -22.32 -9.02 0.90
C VAL A 132 -22.32 -10.10 -0.20
N LEU A 133 -21.67 -11.26 0.00
CA LEU A 133 -21.48 -12.29 -1.03
C LEU A 133 -20.80 -11.69 -2.29
N GLY A 134 -19.54 -11.26 -2.12
CA GLY A 134 -18.73 -10.74 -3.21
C GLY A 134 -18.21 -11.80 -4.20
N ASN A 135 -17.71 -11.35 -5.36
CA ASN A 135 -17.05 -12.21 -6.33
C ASN A 135 -15.66 -12.63 -5.83
N LEU A 136 -15.58 -13.82 -5.24
CA LEU A 136 -14.34 -14.40 -4.70
C LEU A 136 -13.22 -14.47 -5.74
N VAL A 137 -13.52 -14.89 -6.96
CA VAL A 137 -12.51 -15.05 -8.02
C VAL A 137 -11.90 -13.70 -8.37
N GLY A 138 -12.74 -12.67 -8.53
CA GLY A 138 -12.28 -11.31 -8.80
C GLY A 138 -11.42 -10.75 -7.67
N ALA A 139 -11.83 -10.96 -6.41
CA ALA A 139 -11.08 -10.51 -5.23
C ALA A 139 -9.69 -11.17 -5.14
N VAL A 140 -9.62 -12.48 -5.32
CA VAL A 140 -8.36 -13.24 -5.27
C VAL A 140 -7.43 -12.80 -6.40
N LEU A 141 -7.95 -12.62 -7.63
CA LEU A 141 -7.16 -12.15 -8.76
C LEU A 141 -6.63 -10.73 -8.53
N ALA A 142 -7.48 -9.81 -8.08
CA ALA A 142 -7.09 -8.43 -7.78
C ALA A 142 -6.01 -8.38 -6.70
N ALA A 143 -6.14 -9.19 -5.65
CA ALA A 143 -5.13 -9.31 -4.60
C ALA A 143 -3.82 -9.88 -5.16
N ALA A 144 -3.88 -10.98 -5.92
CA ALA A 144 -2.69 -11.61 -6.50
C ALA A 144 -1.92 -10.65 -7.41
N ILE A 145 -2.62 -9.92 -8.29
CA ILE A 145 -2.02 -8.90 -9.16
C ILE A 145 -1.39 -7.78 -8.34
N SER A 146 -2.11 -7.28 -7.32
CA SER A 146 -1.62 -6.19 -6.47
C SER A 146 -0.34 -6.58 -5.72
N PHE A 147 -0.32 -7.77 -5.11
CA PHE A 147 0.87 -8.28 -4.42
C PHE A 147 2.02 -8.55 -5.37
N TYR A 148 1.76 -9.15 -6.53
CA TYR A 148 2.77 -9.35 -7.57
C TYR A 148 3.45 -8.03 -7.95
N LEU A 149 2.66 -6.99 -8.26
CA LEU A 149 3.20 -5.68 -8.61
C LEU A 149 4.03 -5.09 -7.47
N VAL A 150 3.55 -5.16 -6.23
CA VAL A 150 4.32 -4.68 -5.07
C VAL A 150 5.68 -5.39 -4.97
N TYR A 151 5.72 -6.72 -5.04
CA TYR A 151 6.98 -7.45 -4.96
C TYR A 151 7.91 -7.17 -6.15
N GLU A 152 7.36 -7.03 -7.36
CA GLU A 152 8.13 -6.74 -8.56
C GLU A 152 8.82 -5.36 -8.51
N PHE A 153 8.22 -4.38 -7.82
CA PHE A 153 8.80 -3.04 -7.63
C PHE A 153 9.73 -2.93 -6.41
N GLU A 154 9.74 -3.91 -5.51
CA GLU A 154 10.60 -3.90 -4.31
C GLU A 154 12.08 -3.56 -4.62
N PRO A 155 12.73 -4.20 -5.62
CA PRO A 155 14.15 -3.99 -5.87
C PRO A 155 14.51 -2.54 -6.23
N LEU A 156 13.57 -1.80 -6.83
CA LEU A 156 13.75 -0.42 -7.25
C LEU A 156 13.87 0.52 -6.04
N TYR A 157 13.07 0.28 -5.00
CA TYR A 157 13.11 1.04 -3.75
C TYR A 157 14.22 0.58 -2.81
N LYS A 158 14.72 -0.64 -2.97
CA LYS A 158 15.88 -1.15 -2.23
C LYS A 158 17.21 -0.60 -2.82
N SER A 159 17.25 -0.39 -4.14
CA SER A 159 18.45 0.12 -4.83
C SER A 159 18.76 1.58 -4.47
N SER A 160 17.73 2.42 -4.30
CA SER A 160 17.88 3.81 -3.83
C SER A 160 18.46 3.91 -2.42
N MET A 161 18.14 2.95 -1.54
CA MET A 161 18.72 2.87 -0.19
C MET A 161 20.23 2.60 -0.27
N LYS A 162 20.65 1.69 -1.16
CA LYS A 162 22.06 1.32 -1.32
C LYS A 162 22.90 2.47 -1.88
N SER A 163 22.38 3.25 -2.85
CA SER A 163 23.11 4.40 -3.40
C SER A 163 23.32 5.53 -2.39
N VAL A 164 22.38 5.76 -1.47
CA VAL A 164 22.50 6.78 -0.42
C VAL A 164 23.54 6.37 0.65
N MET A 165 23.62 5.09 1.00
CA MET A 165 24.67 4.62 1.93
C MET A 165 26.07 4.75 1.31
N VAL A 166 26.22 4.41 0.03
CA VAL A 166 27.53 4.49 -0.67
C VAL A 166 28.03 5.93 -0.81
N SER A 167 27.15 6.91 -1.06
CA SER A 167 27.55 8.32 -1.18
C SER A 167 27.93 8.99 0.16
N THR A 168 27.51 8.41 1.28
CA THR A 168 27.78 8.94 2.63
C THR A 168 29.14 8.46 3.17
N ASP A 169 29.67 7.35 2.64
CA ASP A 169 30.98 6.81 3.01
C ASP A 169 32.16 7.41 2.22
N THR A 170 31.91 8.13 1.13
CA THR A 170 32.95 8.93 0.46
C THR A 170 33.21 10.24 1.22
N LYS A 171 33.97 10.14 2.32
CA LYS A 171 34.57 11.30 2.99
C LYS A 171 35.31 12.19 1.97
N PRO A 172 35.21 13.54 2.08
CA PRO A 172 36.01 14.43 1.25
C PRO A 172 37.49 14.22 1.59
N LYS A 173 38.31 13.91 0.57
CA LYS A 173 39.77 13.98 0.69
C LYS A 173 40.12 15.44 0.99
N THR A 174 40.41 15.74 2.26
CA THR A 174 41.06 16.99 2.68
C THR A 174 42.37 17.13 1.94
N ASN A 175 42.35 17.95 0.89
CA ASN A 175 43.54 18.32 0.15
C ASN A 175 44.23 19.42 0.97
N LYS A 176 45.18 19.02 1.83
CA LYS A 176 46.13 19.96 2.45
C LYS A 176 47.17 20.32 1.39
N LYS A 177 47.12 21.56 0.90
CA LYS A 177 48.28 22.27 0.38
C LYS A 177 48.64 23.37 1.37
#